data_AF-A0A932Z2Y0-F1
#
_entry.id   AF-A0A932Z2Y0-F1
#
_cell.length_a   1.000
_cell.length_b   1.000
_cell.length_c   1.000
_cell.angle_alpha   90.00
_cell.angle_beta   90.00
_cell.angle_gamma   90.00
#
_symmetry.space_group_name_H-M   'P 1'
#
loop_
_entity.id
_entity.type
_entity.pdbx_description
1 polymer ?
#
loop_
_entity_poly.entity_id
_entity_poly.type
_entity_poly.pdbx_seq_one_letter_code
_entity_poly.pdbx_strand_id
1 'polypeptide(L)' 'MRRALFLLTLLTGLILAFLGFFLAAPVGPTSGPQISSPRVQFAPGIFVIGVALMFASAVVYELVPNGRGDSRSSGKGRP' A
#
# COMPACT_ATOMS: atom_id res chain seq x y z
N MET A 1 7.63 3.89 -15.06
CA MET A 1 7.03 4.72 -13.98
C MET A 1 5.85 4.02 -13.34
N ARG A 2 4.81 3.61 -14.09
CA ARG A 2 3.68 2.80 -13.58
C ARG A 2 4.07 1.66 -12.64
N ARG A 3 4.94 0.74 -13.11
CA ARG A 3 5.40 -0.40 -12.30
C ARG A 3 6.13 0.01 -11.02
N ALA A 4 6.93 1.06 -11.07
CA ALA A 4 7.66 1.56 -9.90
C ALA A 4 6.70 2.15 -8.87
N LEU A 5 5.72 2.96 -9.30
CA LEU A 5 4.70 3.52 -8.42
C LEU A 5 3.82 2.43 -7.81
N PHE A 6 3.38 1.45 -8.61
CA PHE A 6 2.69 0.27 -8.11
C PHE A 6 3.47 -0.43 -6.99
N LEU A 7 4.75 -0.76 -7.24
CA LEU A 7 5.59 -1.45 -6.26
C LEU A 7 5.82 -0.61 -5.01
N LEU A 8 6.04 0.69 -5.15
CA LEU A 8 6.20 1.59 -4.01
C LEU A 8 4.95 1.65 -3.15
N THR A 9 3.77 1.78 -3.76
CA THR A 9 2.49 1.79 -3.03
C THR A 9 2.25 0.44 -2.34
N LEU A 10 2.49 -0.66 -3.04
CA LEU A 10 2.35 -2.01 -2.49
C LEU A 10 3.27 -2.24 -1.28
N LEU A 11 4.55 -1.90 -1.42
CA LEU A 11 5.55 -2.07 -0.35
C LEU A 11 5.26 -1.16 0.84
N THR A 12 4.82 0.07 0.61
CA THR A 12 4.41 0.98 1.68
C THR A 12 3.23 0.40 2.47
N GLY A 13 2.22 -0.13 1.76
CA GLY A 13 1.08 -0.79 2.39
C GLY A 13 1.49 -2.03 3.19
N LEU A 14 2.39 -2.84 2.64
CA LEU A 14 2.92 -4.03 3.30
C LEU A 14 3.68 -3.67 4.58
N ILE A 15 4.55 -2.65 4.53
CA ILE A 15 5.29 -2.17 5.70
C ILE A 15 4.32 -1.68 6.79
N LEU A 16 3.30 -0.90 6.42
CA LEU A 16 2.28 -0.43 7.36
C LEU A 16 1.51 -1.58 7.99
N ALA A 17 1.08 -2.58 7.20
CA ALA A 17 0.40 -3.76 7.70
C ALA A 17 1.29 -4.53 8.68
N PHE A 18 2.55 -4.73 8.32
CA PHE A 18 3.52 -5.41 9.19
C PHE A 18 3.72 -4.66 10.51
N LEU A 19 3.97 -3.34 10.45
CA LEU A 19 4.12 -2.52 11.64
C LEU A 19 2.85 -2.55 12.52
N GLY A 20 1.67 -2.37 11.92
CA GLY A 20 0.40 -2.42 12.62
C GLY A 20 0.18 -3.74 13.35
N PHE A 21 0.53 -4.87 12.72
CA PHE A 21 0.47 -6.19 13.36
C PHE A 21 1.42 -6.29 14.56
N PHE A 22 2.69 -5.91 14.42
CA PHE A 22 3.66 -5.98 15.51
C PHE A 22 3.35 -5.02 16.67
N LEU A 23 2.73 -3.88 16.37
CA LEU A 23 2.26 -2.93 17.38
C LEU A 23 0.99 -3.43 18.10
N ALA A 24 0.16 -4.23 17.44
CA ALA A 24 -1.06 -4.80 18.01
C ALA A 24 -0.80 -6.09 18.79
N ALA A 25 0.14 -6.93 18.35
CA ALA A 25 0.38 -8.25 18.94
C ALA A 25 0.97 -8.16 20.37
N PRO A 26 0.31 -8.77 21.37
CA PRO A 26 0.92 -9.02 22.66
C PRO A 26 2.00 -10.10 22.47
N VAL A 27 3.24 -9.80 22.86
CA VAL A 27 4.35 -10.77 22.78
C VAL A 27 4.58 -11.24 24.21
N GLY A 28 3.86 -12.28 24.65
CA GLY A 28 3.95 -12.82 26.01
C GLY A 28 2.71 -13.62 26.44
N PRO A 29 2.77 -14.34 27.58
CA PRO A 29 1.65 -15.12 28.09
C PRO A 29 0.46 -14.21 28.42
N THR A 30 -0.69 -14.46 27.78
CA THR A 30 -1.90 -13.62 27.86
C THR A 30 -2.70 -13.88 29.14
N SER A 31 -2.04 -13.80 30.30
CA SER A 31 -2.61 -14.22 31.59
C SER A 31 -3.43 -13.13 32.31
N GLY A 32 -3.73 -12.00 31.67
CA GLY A 32 -4.51 -10.95 32.33
C GLY A 32 -5.07 -9.87 31.38
N PRO A 33 -6.17 -9.19 31.75
CA PRO A 33 -6.89 -8.24 30.90
C PRO A 33 -6.09 -6.98 30.53
N GLN A 34 -5.02 -6.65 31.27
CA GLN A 34 -4.13 -5.54 30.92
C GLN A 34 -3.17 -5.87 29.76
N ILE A 35 -3.02 -7.16 29.43
CA ILE A 35 -2.13 -7.67 28.36
C ILE A 35 -2.91 -7.84 27.03
N SER A 36 -4.24 -7.84 27.09
CA SER A 36 -5.13 -7.87 25.90
C SER A 36 -5.16 -6.56 25.12
N SER A 37 -4.67 -5.48 25.73
CA SER A 37 -4.63 -4.14 25.14
C SER A 37 -3.49 -4.06 24.10
N PRO A 38 -3.73 -3.53 22.89
CA PRO A 38 -2.66 -3.29 21.94
C PRO A 38 -1.65 -2.30 22.53
N ARG A 39 -0.35 -2.46 22.19
CA ARG A 39 0.71 -1.57 22.69
C ARG A 39 0.45 -0.11 22.31
N VAL A 40 -0.19 0.07 21.16
CA VAL A 40 -0.64 1.35 20.62
C VAL A 40 -2.11 1.22 20.25
N GLN A 41 -2.96 2.07 20.81
CA GLN A 41 -4.42 1.99 20.63
C GLN A 41 -4.87 2.01 19.16
N PHE A 42 -4.11 2.69 18.30
CA PHE A 42 -4.38 2.80 16.87
C PHE A 42 -3.63 1.77 15.99
N ALA A 43 -2.92 0.80 16.57
CA ALA A 43 -2.23 -0.26 15.82
C ALA A 43 -3.15 -1.06 14.86
N PRO A 44 -4.38 -1.43 15.26
CA PRO A 44 -5.34 -2.04 14.32
C PRO A 44 -5.68 -1.12 13.15
N GLY A 45 -5.79 0.19 13.39
CA GLY A 45 -6.03 1.18 12.34
C GLY A 45 -4.89 1.26 11.33
N ILE A 46 -3.63 1.24 11.80
CA ILE A 46 -2.45 1.20 10.93
C ILE A 46 -2.47 -0.06 10.05
N PHE A 47 -2.81 -1.21 10.62
CA PHE A 47 -2.92 -2.46 9.88
C PHE A 47 -3.94 -2.35 8.74
N VAL A 48 -5.15 -1.87 9.05
CA VAL A 48 -6.23 -1.70 8.06
C VAL A 48 -5.82 -0.73 6.94
N ILE A 49 -5.18 0.38 7.29
CA ILE A 49 -4.66 1.35 6.30
C ILE A 49 -3.62 0.67 5.40
N GLY A 50 -2.69 -0.10 5.97
CA GLY A 50 -1.69 -0.84 5.21
C GLY A 50 -2.32 -1.79 4.19
N VAL A 51 -3.28 -2.60 4.62
CA VAL A 51 -4.01 -3.53 3.76
C VAL A 51 -4.79 -2.78 2.66
N ALA A 52 -5.49 -1.70 3.01
CA ALA A 52 -6.20 -0.87 2.05
C ALA A 52 -5.25 -0.28 0.99
N LEU A 53 -4.05 0.18 1.41
CA LEU A 53 -3.03 0.70 0.51
C LEU A 53 -2.48 -0.39 -0.44
N MET A 54 -2.32 -1.62 0.06
CA MET A 54 -1.94 -2.76 -0.77
C MET A 54 -2.97 -3.02 -1.88
N PHE A 55 -4.26 -2.96 -1.58
CA PHE A 55 -5.30 -3.07 -2.61
C PHE A 55 -5.34 -1.85 -3.55
N ALA A 56 -5.16 -0.64 -3.01
CA ALA A 56 -5.08 0.59 -3.79
C ALA A 56 -3.91 0.57 -4.79
N SER A 57 -2.86 -0.22 -4.54
CA SER A 57 -1.78 -0.38 -5.52
C SER A 57 -2.28 -0.88 -6.88
N ALA A 58 -3.28 -1.77 -6.92
CA ALA A 58 -3.87 -2.23 -8.19
C ALA A 58 -4.51 -1.08 -8.97
N VAL A 59 -5.18 -0.16 -8.26
CA VAL A 59 -5.77 1.05 -8.85
C VAL A 59 -4.67 1.97 -9.40
N VAL A 60 -3.57 2.14 -8.66
CA VAL A 60 -2.40 2.92 -9.11
C VAL A 60 -1.77 2.30 -10.37
N TYR A 61 -1.67 0.97 -10.43
CA TYR A 61 -1.15 0.29 -11.63
C TYR A 61 -2.03 0.53 -12.86
N GLU A 62 -3.35 0.56 -12.69
CA GLU A 62 -4.27 0.74 -13.80
C GLU A 62 -4.31 2.20 -14.28
N LEU A 63 -4.41 3.13 -13.34
CA LEU A 63 -4.63 4.55 -13.66
C LEU A 63 -3.37 5.28 -14.14
N VAL A 64 -2.17 4.89 -13.71
CA VAL A 64 -0.95 5.66 -14.03
C VAL A 64 -0.59 5.49 -15.51
N PRO A 65 -0.58 6.53 -16.35
CA PRO A 65 -0.23 6.40 -17.76
C PRO A 65 1.19 5.89 -17.97
N ASN A 66 1.40 5.00 -18.95
CA ASN A 66 2.73 4.70 -19.44
C ASN A 66 3.08 5.73 -20.51
N GLY A 67 3.91 6.73 -20.16
CA GLY A 67 4.31 7.84 -21.02
C GLY A 67 5.16 7.48 -22.25
N ARG A 68 4.88 6.37 -22.94
CA ARG A 68 5.49 5.97 -24.22
C ARG A 68 4.50 5.95 -25.39
N GLY A 69 3.29 6.51 -25.22
CA GLY A 69 2.17 6.31 -26.14
C GLY A 69 1.85 7.43 -27.14
N ASP A 70 2.04 8.72 -26.82
CA ASP A 70 1.35 9.79 -27.57
C ASP A 70 2.32 10.74 -28.30
N SER A 71 3.21 10.19 -29.12
CA SER A 71 4.03 10.99 -30.05
C SER A 71 3.99 10.52 -31.50
N ARG A 72 3.00 9.69 -31.86
CA ARG A 72 2.81 9.20 -33.25
C ARG A 72 1.50 9.66 -33.91
N SER A 73 1.10 10.92 -33.69
CA SER A 73 -0.04 11.52 -34.42
C SER A 73 0.31 12.80 -35.20
N SER A 74 1.59 13.15 -35.37
CA SER A 74 1.98 14.33 -36.17
C SER A 74 2.98 13.95 -37.26
N GLY A 75 2.53 13.22 -38.28
CA GLY A 75 3.40 12.89 -39.40
C GLY A 75 2.82 11.95 -40.44
N LYS A 76 1.71 12.30 -41.11
CA LYS A 76 1.51 12.03 -42.54
C LYS A 76 0.21 12.65 -43.06
N GLY A 77 0.37 13.85 -43.62
CA GLY A 77 -0.67 14.54 -44.37
C GLY A 77 -0.01 15.42 -45.44
N ARG A 78 0.73 14.78 -46.35
CA ARG A 78 1.13 15.26 -47.69
C ARG A 78 1.38 14.03 -48.56
N PRO A 79 1.19 14.06 -49.88
CA PRO A 79 0.94 15.21 -50.76
C PRO A 79 -0.52 15.64 -50.88
#